data_AF-A0A0Q7BUY9-F1
#
_entry.id   AF-A0A0Q7BUY9-F1
#
_cell.length_a   1.000
_cell.length_b   1.000
_cell.length_c   1.000
_cell.angle_alpha   90.00
_cell.angle_beta   90.00
_cell.angle_gamma   90.00
#
_symmetry.space_group_name_H-M   'P 1'
#
loop_
_entity.id
_entity.type
_entity.pdbx_description
1 polymer ?
#
loop_
_entity_poly.entity_id
_entity_poly.type
_entity_poly.pdbx_seq_one_letter_code
_entity_poly.pdbx_strand_id
1 'polypeptide(L)'
;MDTTPFDEPLDPALSLSDPALAPWLVGIAEDDVCGPDLEYDNDFLALTQAAAGKPETQFAAAEPPDWRAVFSQAETLNNRSRDLRIANLWLRARLRLEGFATLAPGLRMLEQLLLRWWDELHPRPEDGDAFARVNVLGELCSLEATLGDVRASLVLNDRSIGQISVRDIEIAMGDMTARDDESVPSRGQIENMLADAVGDNPQVNTQATDAIAALDALVECLSTRLGYGEQPDFSALRNMLDSVAAVSPRPVSIDADSDDLAGMLSDLGIDDSNSGSDDAPAPVRRGRGGGGGALGSIESRADAMRAIDLVCAYLEKNEPTNPAADLLRRAQRLIDRNFLQLVREFAPEAVGEVARMLGVDPETLQ
;
A
#
# COMPACT_ATOMS: atom_id res chain seq x y z
N MET A 1 9.64 -21.69 -23.17
CA MET A 1 10.34 -20.46 -23.57
C MET A 1 9.85 -19.45 -22.57
N ASP A 2 10.61 -19.28 -21.49
CA ASP A 2 10.27 -18.31 -20.46
C ASP A 2 10.50 -16.93 -21.08
N THR A 3 9.43 -16.14 -21.19
CA THR A 3 9.53 -14.74 -21.57
C THR A 3 10.22 -14.00 -20.44
N THR A 4 11.33 -13.33 -20.72
CA THR A 4 11.99 -12.51 -19.69
C THR A 4 11.29 -11.15 -19.59
N PRO A 5 11.33 -10.46 -18.43
CA PRO A 5 10.75 -9.13 -18.30
C PRO A 5 11.26 -8.09 -19.31
N PHE A 6 12.44 -8.33 -19.91
CA PHE A 6 13.02 -7.48 -20.96
C PHE A 6 12.47 -7.78 -22.37
N ASP A 7 11.85 -8.94 -22.57
CA ASP A 7 11.26 -9.35 -23.86
C ASP A 7 9.81 -8.89 -24.00
N GLU A 8 9.14 -8.56 -22.89
CA GLU A 8 7.78 -8.03 -22.90
C GLU A 8 7.78 -6.52 -23.17
N PRO A 9 6.88 -6.01 -24.03
CA PRO A 9 6.73 -4.59 -24.23
C PRO A 9 6.27 -3.94 -22.91
N LEU A 10 7.13 -3.10 -22.33
CA LEU A 10 6.82 -2.29 -21.15
C LEU A 10 5.47 -1.60 -21.33
N ASP A 11 4.56 -1.76 -20.37
CA ASP A 11 3.29 -1.04 -20.40
C ASP A 11 3.55 0.48 -20.26
N PRO A 12 3.38 1.26 -21.35
CA PRO A 12 3.68 2.69 -21.31
C PRO A 12 2.67 3.46 -20.44
N ALA A 13 1.49 2.89 -20.16
CA ALA A 13 0.44 3.53 -19.37
C ALA A 13 0.72 3.45 -17.86
N LEU A 14 1.23 2.32 -17.36
CA LEU A 14 1.61 2.17 -15.95
C LEU A 14 2.83 3.04 -15.61
N SER A 15 3.82 3.08 -16.51
CA SER A 15 5.12 3.73 -16.29
C SER A 15 5.08 5.27 -16.34
N LEU A 16 4.16 5.89 -17.08
CA LEU A 16 4.03 7.36 -17.21
C LEU A 16 2.88 7.95 -16.38
N SER A 17 2.13 7.11 -15.65
CA SER A 17 0.99 7.56 -14.84
C SER A 17 1.39 8.35 -13.59
N ASP A 18 2.58 8.10 -13.05
CA ASP A 18 3.14 8.90 -11.97
C ASP A 18 3.84 10.15 -12.55
N PRO A 19 3.28 11.36 -12.35
CA PRO A 19 3.83 12.59 -12.91
C PRO A 19 5.23 12.90 -12.38
N ALA A 20 5.62 12.39 -11.21
CA ALA A 20 6.96 12.57 -10.67
C ALA A 20 8.00 11.68 -11.38
N LEU A 21 7.58 10.54 -11.93
CA LEU A 21 8.49 9.59 -12.59
C LEU A 21 8.60 9.84 -14.10
N ALA A 22 7.56 10.37 -14.73
CA ALA A 22 7.53 10.58 -16.16
C ALA A 22 8.78 11.30 -16.73
N PRO A 23 9.31 12.38 -16.11
CA PRO A 23 10.52 13.05 -16.62
C PRO A 23 11.78 12.18 -16.64
N TRP A 24 11.86 11.17 -15.78
CA TRP A 24 12.99 10.26 -15.67
C TRP A 24 12.96 9.15 -16.73
N LEU A 25 11.79 8.88 -17.32
CA LEU A 25 11.57 7.76 -18.23
C LEU A 25 11.42 8.18 -19.70
N VAL A 26 11.74 9.44 -20.00
CA VAL A 26 11.87 9.97 -21.37
C VAL A 26 13.35 9.95 -21.76
N GLY A 27 13.71 9.49 -22.97
CA GLY A 27 15.10 9.53 -23.44
C GLY A 27 15.63 10.96 -23.62
N ILE A 28 16.95 11.16 -23.50
CA ILE A 28 17.60 12.48 -23.67
C ILE A 28 17.65 12.89 -25.15
N ALA A 29 18.13 11.99 -26.02
CA ALA A 29 18.24 12.21 -27.46
C ALA A 29 18.02 10.90 -28.22
N GLU A 30 17.66 10.97 -29.52
CA GLU A 30 17.41 9.78 -30.34
C GLU A 30 18.68 8.90 -30.51
N ASP A 31 19.84 9.53 -30.69
CA ASP A 31 21.11 8.83 -30.92
C ASP A 31 21.92 8.56 -29.62
N ASP A 32 21.46 9.08 -28.48
CA ASP A 32 22.06 8.87 -27.16
C ASP A 32 20.98 8.97 -26.07
N VAL A 33 20.23 7.88 -25.92
CA VAL A 33 19.00 7.84 -25.12
C VAL A 33 19.23 8.15 -23.64
N CYS A 34 20.41 7.81 -23.12
CA CYS A 34 20.80 8.08 -21.74
C CYS A 34 21.71 9.31 -21.59
N GLY A 35 22.11 9.96 -22.68
CA GLY A 35 23.02 11.10 -22.65
C GLY A 35 24.44 10.73 -22.17
N PRO A 36 25.30 11.73 -21.88
CA PRO A 36 26.66 11.51 -21.42
C PRO A 36 26.75 10.96 -19.99
N ASP A 37 27.83 10.25 -19.71
CA ASP A 37 28.25 9.95 -18.34
C ASP A 37 28.74 11.24 -17.67
N LEU A 38 28.24 11.53 -16.48
CA LEU A 38 28.53 12.75 -15.72
C LEU A 38 29.51 12.52 -14.55
N GLU A 39 30.19 11.38 -14.47
CA GLU A 39 31.09 11.02 -13.36
C GLU A 39 32.06 12.14 -12.95
N TYR A 40 32.64 12.87 -13.92
CA TYR A 40 33.59 13.96 -13.70
C TYR A 40 33.00 15.35 -13.93
N ASP A 41 31.68 15.46 -14.15
CA ASP A 41 31.00 16.73 -14.36
C ASP A 41 30.92 17.52 -13.04
N ASN A 42 31.21 18.82 -13.09
CA ASN A 42 31.22 19.65 -11.88
C ASN A 42 29.85 19.71 -11.19
N ASP A 43 28.75 19.67 -11.94
CA ASP A 43 27.40 19.70 -11.36
C ASP A 43 27.09 18.37 -10.66
N PHE A 44 27.57 17.24 -11.19
CA PHE A 44 27.45 15.93 -10.53
C PHE A 44 28.30 15.86 -9.26
N LEU A 45 29.54 16.35 -9.30
CA LEU A 45 30.40 16.44 -8.11
C LEU A 45 29.79 17.33 -7.02
N ALA A 46 29.17 18.45 -7.42
CA ALA A 46 28.44 19.33 -6.50
C ALA A 46 27.23 18.63 -5.87
N LEU A 47 26.47 17.85 -6.66
CA LEU A 47 25.37 17.03 -6.18
C LEU A 47 25.84 16.01 -5.13
N THR A 48 26.91 15.26 -5.42
CA THR A 48 27.49 14.29 -4.47
C THR A 48 27.97 14.97 -3.19
N GLN A 49 28.60 16.14 -3.30
CA GLN A 49 29.04 16.91 -2.13
C GLN A 49 27.85 17.41 -1.29
N ALA A 50 26.78 17.88 -1.93
CA ALA A 50 25.57 18.30 -1.24
C ALA A 50 24.90 17.15 -0.48
N ALA A 51 24.92 15.94 -1.05
CA ALA A 51 24.37 14.73 -0.43
C ALA A 51 25.25 14.17 0.69
N ALA A 52 26.56 14.40 0.66
CA ALA A 52 27.48 14.00 1.74
C ALA A 52 27.41 14.93 2.96
N GLY A 53 27.02 16.19 2.77
CA GLY A 53 27.17 17.23 3.79
C GLY A 53 28.65 17.54 4.06
N LYS A 54 28.95 18.10 5.24
CA LYS A 54 30.34 18.34 5.67
C LYS A 54 30.60 17.60 6.98
N PRO A 55 31.66 16.76 7.05
CA PRO A 55 32.04 16.14 8.31
C PRO A 55 32.53 17.19 9.30
N GLU A 56 32.50 16.84 10.59
CA GLU A 56 33.10 17.68 11.63
C GLU A 56 34.61 17.81 11.39
N THR A 57 35.11 19.03 11.55
CA THR A 57 36.54 19.34 11.49
C THR A 57 36.97 19.99 12.80
N GLN A 58 38.28 20.11 13.01
CA GLN A 58 38.82 20.83 14.17
C GLN A 58 38.38 22.31 14.25
N PHE A 59 37.83 22.86 13.16
CA PHE A 59 37.48 24.28 13.04
C PHE A 59 35.98 24.53 12.79
N ALA A 60 35.19 23.50 12.52
CA ALA A 60 33.77 23.63 12.20
C ALA A 60 33.00 22.35 12.55
N ALA A 61 31.78 22.51 13.09
CA ALA A 61 30.86 21.40 13.33
C ALA A 61 30.44 20.74 12.01
N ALA A 62 29.97 19.49 12.10
CA ALA A 62 29.39 18.81 10.95
C ALA A 62 28.18 19.59 10.41
N GLU A 63 28.08 19.71 9.09
CA GLU A 63 26.91 20.23 8.41
C GLU A 63 26.15 19.05 7.79
N PRO A 64 24.84 18.89 8.07
CA PRO A 64 24.06 17.84 7.44
C PRO A 64 23.93 18.08 5.93
N PRO A 65 23.59 17.05 5.15
CA PRO A 65 23.29 17.20 3.73
C PRO A 65 22.16 18.22 3.46
N ASP A 66 22.30 19.01 2.41
CA ASP A 66 21.24 19.90 1.94
C ASP A 66 20.32 19.15 0.97
N TRP A 67 19.35 18.43 1.51
CA TRP A 67 18.44 17.61 0.71
C TRP A 67 17.62 18.40 -0.31
N ARG A 68 17.34 19.70 -0.07
CA ARG A 68 16.64 20.54 -1.06
C ARG A 68 17.54 20.85 -2.25
N ALA A 69 18.81 21.16 -1.99
CA ALA A 69 19.80 21.32 -3.05
C ALA A 69 19.98 20.02 -3.83
N VAL A 70 20.12 18.88 -3.15
CA VAL A 70 20.24 17.55 -3.77
C VAL A 70 19.06 17.27 -4.70
N PHE A 71 17.83 17.48 -4.23
CA PHE A 71 16.62 17.29 -5.05
C PHE A 71 16.67 18.13 -6.35
N SER A 72 16.89 19.44 -6.22
CA SER A 72 16.89 20.37 -7.35
C SER A 72 18.03 20.11 -8.36
N GLN A 73 19.21 19.75 -7.86
CA GLN A 73 20.37 19.45 -8.70
C GLN A 73 20.18 18.12 -9.42
N ALA A 74 19.63 17.11 -8.76
CA ALA A 74 19.31 15.84 -9.39
C ALA A 74 18.27 15.99 -10.52
N GLU A 75 17.21 16.78 -10.33
CA GLU A 75 16.25 17.10 -11.39
C GLU A 75 16.90 17.84 -12.57
N THR A 76 17.82 18.77 -12.28
CA THR A 76 18.55 19.51 -13.30
C THR A 76 19.42 18.58 -14.13
N LEU A 77 20.18 17.70 -13.47
CA LEU A 77 21.06 16.72 -14.10
C LEU A 77 20.28 15.65 -14.88
N ASN A 78 19.07 15.30 -14.43
CA ASN A 78 18.17 14.44 -15.19
C ASN A 78 17.73 15.07 -16.53
N ASN A 79 17.93 16.37 -16.80
CA ASN A 79 17.72 16.88 -18.16
C ASN A 79 18.89 16.60 -19.11
N ARG A 80 20.00 16.06 -18.60
CA ARG A 80 21.25 15.84 -19.33
C ARG A 80 21.61 14.35 -19.41
N SER A 81 21.36 13.58 -18.37
CA SER A 81 21.78 12.18 -18.28
C SER A 81 20.74 11.30 -17.59
N ARG A 82 20.59 10.06 -18.06
CA ARG A 82 19.90 8.98 -17.34
C ARG A 82 20.97 8.20 -16.59
N ASP A 83 20.99 8.39 -15.28
CA ASP A 83 22.04 7.90 -14.42
C ASP A 83 21.46 7.40 -13.11
N LEU A 84 21.77 6.14 -12.77
CA LEU A 84 21.29 5.47 -11.57
C LEU A 84 21.81 6.13 -10.29
N ARG A 85 23.01 6.72 -10.34
CA ARG A 85 23.59 7.47 -9.20
C ARG A 85 22.75 8.71 -8.90
N ILE A 86 22.38 9.45 -9.95
CA ILE A 86 21.54 10.65 -9.84
C ILE A 86 20.12 10.26 -9.38
N ALA A 87 19.56 9.20 -9.96
CA ALA A 87 18.25 8.67 -9.59
C ALA A 87 18.18 8.23 -8.12
N ASN A 88 19.21 7.55 -7.60
CA ASN A 88 19.28 7.18 -6.20
C ASN A 88 19.41 8.41 -5.28
N LEU A 89 20.24 9.40 -5.64
CA LEU A 89 20.34 10.66 -4.86
C LEU A 89 19.02 11.44 -4.84
N TRP A 90 18.26 11.44 -5.93
CA TRP A 90 16.92 12.01 -5.95
C TRP A 90 15.95 11.26 -5.03
N LEU A 91 15.95 9.92 -5.06
CA LEU A 91 15.16 9.10 -4.13
C LEU A 91 15.50 9.42 -2.68
N ARG A 92 16.80 9.48 -2.34
CA ARG A 92 17.27 9.84 -0.99
C ARG A 92 16.76 11.22 -0.56
N ALA A 93 16.84 12.22 -1.45
CA ALA A 93 16.30 13.54 -1.15
C ALA A 93 14.79 13.53 -0.90
N ARG A 94 14.02 12.76 -1.68
CA ARG A 94 12.57 12.62 -1.50
C ARG A 94 12.21 11.91 -0.19
N LEU A 95 12.89 10.84 0.17
CA LEU A 95 12.70 10.17 1.48
C LEU A 95 12.87 11.15 2.64
N ARG A 96 13.84 12.07 2.53
CA ARG A 96 14.18 13.05 3.56
C ARG A 96 13.28 14.28 3.59
N LEU A 97 12.68 14.65 2.46
CA LEU A 97 11.84 15.84 2.33
C LEU A 97 10.34 15.54 2.38
N GLU A 98 9.92 14.44 1.77
CA GLU A 98 8.53 14.07 1.53
C GLU A 98 8.10 12.83 2.35
N GLY A 99 9.05 11.99 2.76
CA GLY A 99 8.81 10.84 3.63
C GLY A 99 8.68 9.51 2.89
N PHE A 100 8.25 8.49 3.63
CA PHE A 100 8.30 7.07 3.25
C PHE A 100 7.47 6.74 2.01
N ALA A 101 6.36 7.43 1.79
CA ALA A 101 5.49 7.23 0.62
C ALA A 101 6.22 7.39 -0.73
N THR A 102 7.38 8.05 -0.75
CA THR A 102 8.20 8.22 -1.95
C THR A 102 9.06 7.00 -2.30
N LEU A 103 9.18 6.04 -1.38
CA LEU A 103 10.02 4.86 -1.58
C LEU A 103 9.50 3.99 -2.73
N ALA A 104 8.21 3.66 -2.74
CA ALA A 104 7.60 2.85 -3.79
C ALA A 104 7.78 3.44 -5.20
N PRO A 105 7.40 4.71 -5.48
CA PRO A 105 7.64 5.30 -6.79
C PRO A 105 9.13 5.43 -7.11
N GLY A 106 9.99 5.67 -6.12
CA GLY A 106 11.44 5.67 -6.30
C GLY A 106 12.00 4.32 -6.75
N LEU A 107 11.61 3.23 -6.09
CA LEU A 107 12.03 1.87 -6.48
C LEU A 107 11.51 1.49 -7.86
N ARG A 108 10.25 1.82 -8.18
CA ARG A 108 9.69 1.65 -9.53
C ARG A 108 10.48 2.44 -10.58
N MET A 109 10.91 3.66 -10.26
CA MET A 109 11.75 4.44 -11.17
C MET A 109 13.08 3.74 -11.47
N LEU A 110 13.78 3.24 -10.44
CA LEU A 110 15.05 2.52 -10.62
C LEU A 110 14.84 1.26 -11.47
N GLU A 111 13.80 0.49 -11.19
CA GLU A 111 13.42 -0.70 -11.98
C GLU A 111 13.12 -0.35 -13.43
N GLN A 112 12.28 0.66 -13.69
CA GLN A 112 11.94 1.09 -15.05
C GLN A 112 13.14 1.63 -15.83
N LEU A 113 14.07 2.34 -15.19
CA LEU A 113 15.32 2.77 -15.82
C LEU A 113 16.16 1.57 -16.27
N LEU A 114 16.26 0.55 -15.41
CA LEU A 114 17.00 -0.67 -15.70
C LEU A 114 16.34 -1.50 -16.81
N LEU A 115 15.02 -1.65 -16.79
CA LEU A 115 14.29 -2.38 -17.82
C LEU A 115 14.39 -1.72 -19.20
N ARG A 116 14.29 -0.38 -19.25
CA ARG A 116 14.31 0.39 -20.51
C ARG A 116 15.66 0.45 -21.17
N TRP A 117 16.71 0.67 -20.38
CA TRP A 117 18.02 1.09 -20.89
C TRP A 117 19.16 0.34 -20.20
N TRP A 118 19.01 -0.96 -19.97
CA TRP A 118 20.03 -1.76 -19.26
C TRP A 118 21.45 -1.54 -19.81
N ASP A 119 21.63 -1.52 -21.13
CA ASP A 119 22.97 -1.43 -21.73
C ASP A 119 23.51 0.02 -21.76
N GLU A 120 22.64 1.02 -21.89
CA GLU A 120 23.01 2.43 -22.06
C GLU A 120 22.97 3.27 -20.77
N LEU A 121 22.23 2.84 -19.76
CA LEU A 121 22.03 3.55 -18.48
C LEU A 121 23.35 3.67 -17.71
N HIS A 122 23.63 4.87 -17.21
CA HIS A 122 24.83 5.12 -16.42
C HIS A 122 24.68 4.65 -14.97
N PRO A 123 25.74 4.10 -14.31
CA PRO A 123 26.99 3.66 -14.93
C PRO A 123 26.75 2.49 -15.89
N ARG A 124 27.32 2.57 -17.10
CA ARG A 124 27.18 1.53 -18.13
C ARG A 124 27.92 0.26 -17.70
N PRO A 125 27.42 -0.94 -18.02
CA PRO A 125 28.17 -2.16 -17.80
C PRO A 125 29.42 -2.18 -18.69
N GLU A 126 30.55 -2.63 -18.15
CA GLU A 126 31.82 -2.75 -18.88
C GLU A 126 32.09 -4.21 -19.22
N ASP A 127 32.10 -4.57 -20.51
CA ASP A 127 32.28 -5.96 -20.97
C ASP A 127 31.32 -6.98 -20.30
N GLY A 128 30.11 -6.53 -19.97
CA GLY A 128 29.08 -7.33 -19.28
C GLY A 128 29.16 -7.29 -17.75
N ASP A 129 30.18 -6.65 -17.18
CA ASP A 129 30.31 -6.42 -15.74
C ASP A 129 29.48 -5.22 -15.31
N ALA A 130 28.49 -5.46 -14.44
CA ALA A 130 27.62 -4.43 -13.87
C ALA A 130 28.05 -3.98 -12.45
N PHE A 131 29.29 -4.24 -12.03
CA PHE A 131 29.78 -3.95 -10.67
C PHE A 131 29.52 -2.51 -10.22
N ALA A 132 29.81 -1.52 -11.06
CA ALA A 132 29.56 -0.11 -10.75
C ALA A 132 28.08 0.17 -10.48
N ARG A 133 27.18 -0.48 -11.23
CA ARG A 133 25.73 -0.39 -11.05
C ARG A 133 25.25 -1.10 -9.80
N VAL A 134 25.77 -2.29 -9.53
CA VAL A 134 25.50 -3.05 -8.30
C VAL A 134 25.91 -2.26 -7.07
N ASN A 135 27.02 -1.52 -7.11
CA ASN A 135 27.44 -0.65 -6.00
C ASN A 135 26.42 0.46 -5.71
N VAL A 136 25.85 1.09 -6.74
CA VAL A 136 24.79 2.10 -6.57
C VAL A 136 23.56 1.48 -5.94
N LEU A 137 23.12 0.32 -6.43
CA LEU A 137 21.96 -0.39 -5.88
C LEU A 137 22.22 -0.92 -4.46
N GLY A 138 23.47 -1.24 -4.13
CA GLY A 138 23.89 -1.62 -2.78
C GLY A 138 23.70 -0.51 -1.74
N GLU A 139 23.58 0.77 -2.16
CA GLU A 139 23.22 1.86 -1.24
C GLU A 139 21.81 1.69 -0.64
N LEU A 140 20.91 1.01 -1.34
CA LEU A 140 19.58 0.62 -0.83
C LEU A 140 19.67 -0.36 0.34
N CYS A 141 20.84 -0.97 0.55
CA CYS A 141 21.11 -1.94 1.60
C CYS A 141 22.02 -1.37 2.71
N SER A 142 22.50 -0.13 2.58
CA SER A 142 23.47 0.47 3.50
C SER A 142 22.86 1.54 4.41
N LEU A 143 23.02 1.37 5.72
CA LEU A 143 22.56 2.33 6.73
C LEU A 143 23.30 3.67 6.71
N GLU A 144 24.45 3.73 6.06
CA GLU A 144 25.18 4.97 5.83
C GLU A 144 24.70 5.70 4.55
N ALA A 145 23.78 5.09 3.80
CA ALA A 145 23.22 5.62 2.56
C ALA A 145 21.68 5.49 2.54
N THR A 146 21.10 5.03 1.42
CA THR A 146 19.65 5.06 1.19
C THR A 146 18.84 4.27 2.23
N LEU A 147 19.34 3.14 2.74
CA LEU A 147 18.63 2.40 3.79
C LEU A 147 18.51 3.21 5.10
N GLY A 148 19.54 4.00 5.42
CA GLY A 148 19.49 4.93 6.56
C GLY A 148 18.45 6.04 6.37
N ASP A 149 18.32 6.53 5.14
CA ASP A 149 17.31 7.52 4.76
C ASP A 149 15.88 6.93 4.82
N VAL A 150 15.69 5.67 4.42
CA VAL A 150 14.42 4.93 4.59
C VAL A 150 14.07 4.83 6.07
N ARG A 151 14.99 4.36 6.92
CA ARG A 151 14.77 4.25 8.36
C ARG A 151 14.38 5.59 9.01
N ALA A 152 15.01 6.67 8.57
CA ALA A 152 14.74 8.00 9.11
C ALA A 152 13.52 8.69 8.49
N SER A 153 12.96 8.15 7.42
CA SER A 153 11.81 8.74 6.72
C SER A 153 10.53 8.65 7.56
N LEU A 154 9.66 9.65 7.40
CA LEU A 154 8.37 9.70 8.08
C LEU A 154 7.33 8.89 7.31
N VAL A 155 6.77 7.88 7.96
CA VAL A 155 5.61 7.10 7.51
C VAL A 155 4.32 7.92 7.68
N LEU A 156 4.28 8.74 8.73
CA LEU A 156 3.21 9.70 8.99
C LEU A 156 3.83 11.05 9.36
N ASN A 157 3.33 12.12 8.76
CA ASN A 157 3.67 13.49 9.12
C ASN A 157 2.42 14.36 9.05
N ASP A 158 1.59 14.26 10.08
CA ASP A 158 0.35 15.02 10.18
C ASP A 158 0.42 15.98 11.38
N ARG A 159 -0.11 17.20 11.21
CA ARG A 159 -0.05 18.24 12.25
C ARG A 159 -1.00 17.96 13.42
N SER A 160 -2.08 17.25 13.18
CA SER A 160 -3.13 16.95 14.15
C SER A 160 -2.91 15.61 14.85
N ILE A 161 -2.44 14.60 14.13
CA ILE A 161 -2.19 13.24 14.65
C ILE A 161 -0.78 13.13 15.21
N GLY A 162 0.23 13.60 14.47
CA GLY A 162 1.62 13.56 14.86
C GLY A 162 2.55 13.00 13.76
N GLN A 163 3.77 12.66 14.18
CA GLN A 163 4.81 12.13 13.31
C GLN A 163 5.20 10.72 13.73
N ILE A 164 5.42 9.85 12.75
CA ILE A 164 5.90 8.47 12.95
C ILE A 164 6.96 8.21 11.88
N SER A 165 8.15 7.82 12.29
CA SER A 165 9.22 7.35 11.40
C SER A 165 9.25 5.83 11.29
N VAL A 166 9.93 5.31 10.26
CA VAL A 166 10.19 3.86 10.16
C VAL A 166 10.94 3.34 11.38
N ARG A 167 11.92 4.12 11.90
CA ARG A 167 12.63 3.80 13.15
C ARG A 167 11.68 3.62 14.33
N ASP A 168 10.69 4.50 14.49
CA ASP A 168 9.73 4.41 15.60
C ASP A 168 8.95 3.09 15.53
N ILE A 169 8.61 2.65 14.32
CA ILE A 169 7.95 1.37 14.07
C ILE A 169 8.87 0.20 14.39
N GLU A 170 10.13 0.20 13.93
CA GLU A 170 11.12 -0.85 14.27
C GLU A 170 11.30 -0.99 15.79
N ILE A 171 11.30 0.13 16.53
CA ILE A 171 11.37 0.12 18.00
C ILE A 171 10.09 -0.45 18.61
N ALA A 172 8.91 -0.02 18.13
CA ALA A 172 7.62 -0.50 18.64
C ALA A 172 7.38 -2.00 18.35
N MET A 173 7.98 -2.52 17.27
CA MET A 173 7.96 -3.94 16.90
C MET A 173 8.96 -4.79 17.69
N GLY A 174 9.91 -4.15 18.39
CA GLY A 174 10.96 -4.83 19.15
C GLY A 174 12.18 -5.22 18.32
N ASP A 175 12.25 -4.78 17.07
CA ASP A 175 13.40 -5.00 16.17
C ASP A 175 14.59 -4.11 16.56
N MET A 176 14.32 -2.99 17.25
CA MET A 176 15.32 -2.06 17.74
C MET A 176 15.04 -1.64 19.19
N THR A 177 16.11 -1.31 19.91
CA THR A 177 15.99 -0.73 21.25
C THR A 177 15.93 0.79 21.18
N ALA A 178 14.98 1.36 21.93
CA ALA A 178 14.95 2.78 22.19
C ALA A 178 16.20 3.22 22.97
N ARG A 179 16.65 4.45 22.72
CA ARG A 179 17.61 5.18 23.56
C ARG A 179 16.95 5.59 24.88
N ASP A 180 17.76 5.75 25.92
CA ASP A 180 17.27 6.07 27.28
C ASP A 180 16.51 7.42 27.35
N ASP A 181 16.73 8.32 26.39
CA ASP A 181 16.14 9.65 26.31
C ASP A 181 14.99 9.79 25.29
N GLU A 182 14.65 8.73 24.55
CA GLU A 182 13.59 8.76 23.54
C GLU A 182 12.29 8.07 24.00
N SER A 183 11.17 8.77 23.87
CA SER A 183 9.84 8.23 24.12
C SER A 183 9.20 7.83 22.80
N VAL A 184 9.17 6.54 22.50
CA VAL A 184 8.58 6.00 21.26
C VAL A 184 7.14 5.54 21.51
N PRO A 185 6.18 5.88 20.62
CA PRO A 185 4.82 5.36 20.72
C PRO A 185 4.79 3.83 20.71
N SER A 186 3.90 3.22 21.50
CA SER A 186 3.69 1.78 21.46
C SER A 186 3.06 1.34 20.13
N ARG A 187 3.20 0.06 19.78
CA ARG A 187 2.61 -0.52 18.55
C ARG A 187 1.13 -0.15 18.37
N GLY A 188 0.31 -0.31 19.41
CA GLY A 188 -1.13 0.03 19.33
C GLY A 188 -1.40 1.53 19.17
N GLN A 189 -0.51 2.40 19.68
CA GLN A 189 -0.62 3.85 19.43
C GLN A 189 -0.29 4.19 17.98
N ILE A 190 0.76 3.57 17.41
CA ILE A 190 1.11 3.70 16.00
C ILE A 190 -0.03 3.24 15.10
N GLU A 191 -0.58 2.05 15.33
CA GLU A 191 -1.69 1.50 14.55
C GLU A 191 -2.91 2.44 14.56
N ASN A 192 -3.28 2.99 15.71
CA ASN A 192 -4.38 3.97 15.82
C ASN A 192 -4.06 5.27 15.08
N MET A 193 -2.87 5.83 15.24
CA MET A 193 -2.45 7.05 14.55
C MET A 193 -2.47 6.88 13.03
N LEU A 194 -1.99 5.74 12.52
CA LEU A 194 -2.01 5.44 11.09
C LEU A 194 -3.43 5.24 10.59
N ALA A 195 -4.30 4.56 11.35
CA ALA A 195 -5.71 4.37 11.01
C ALA A 195 -6.48 5.70 10.94
N ASP A 196 -6.27 6.59 11.91
CA ASP A 196 -6.87 7.93 11.95
C ASP A 196 -6.42 8.78 10.75
N ALA A 197 -5.19 8.59 10.28
CA ALA A 197 -4.61 9.34 9.17
C ALA A 197 -5.14 8.94 7.79
N VAL A 198 -5.73 7.75 7.62
CA VAL A 198 -6.16 7.24 6.31
C VAL A 198 -7.19 8.15 5.63
N GLY A 199 -8.07 8.79 6.42
CA GLY A 199 -9.13 9.64 5.88
C GLY A 199 -8.60 10.84 5.10
N ASP A 200 -7.59 11.52 5.66
CA ASP A 200 -6.97 12.70 5.04
C ASP A 200 -5.78 12.32 4.14
N ASN A 201 -5.16 11.16 4.40
CA ASN A 201 -3.99 10.67 3.69
C ASN A 201 -4.14 9.18 3.33
N PRO A 202 -4.86 8.86 2.24
CA PRO A 202 -5.14 7.48 1.84
C PRO A 202 -3.90 6.65 1.54
N GLN A 203 -2.78 7.28 1.12
CA GLN A 203 -1.55 6.55 0.80
C GLN A 203 -0.92 5.90 2.04
N VAL A 204 -1.31 6.30 3.26
CA VAL A 204 -0.84 5.65 4.50
C VAL A 204 -1.19 4.16 4.54
N ASN A 205 -2.30 3.77 3.92
CA ASN A 205 -2.76 2.39 3.84
C ASN A 205 -1.93 1.55 2.85
N THR A 206 -1.52 2.13 1.72
CA THR A 206 -0.90 1.35 0.63
C THR A 206 0.62 1.51 0.54
N GLN A 207 1.22 2.57 1.12
CA GLN A 207 2.65 2.90 0.93
C GLN A 207 3.61 1.74 1.23
N ALA A 208 3.32 0.92 2.25
CA ALA A 208 4.18 -0.21 2.60
C ALA A 208 4.04 -1.37 1.60
N THR A 209 2.82 -1.74 1.24
CA THR A 209 2.57 -2.83 0.27
C THR A 209 3.02 -2.44 -1.13
N ASP A 210 2.84 -1.18 -1.52
CA ASP A 210 3.34 -0.61 -2.76
C ASP A 210 4.88 -0.66 -2.82
N ALA A 211 5.57 -0.37 -1.72
CA ALA A 211 7.02 -0.43 -1.64
C ALA A 211 7.55 -1.87 -1.69
N ILE A 212 6.87 -2.83 -1.04
CA ILE A 212 7.20 -4.26 -1.11
C ILE A 212 7.09 -4.74 -2.56
N ALA A 213 5.96 -4.46 -3.23
CA ALA A 213 5.76 -4.84 -4.62
C ALA A 213 6.81 -4.20 -5.56
N ALA A 214 7.17 -2.94 -5.32
CA ALA A 214 8.21 -2.26 -6.09
C ALA A 214 9.61 -2.86 -5.86
N LEU A 215 9.94 -3.27 -4.63
CA LEU A 215 11.19 -3.96 -4.32
C LEU A 215 11.24 -5.32 -5.00
N ASP A 216 10.15 -6.09 -4.95
CA ASP A 216 10.09 -7.43 -5.56
C ASP A 216 10.27 -7.34 -7.08
N ALA A 217 9.65 -6.37 -7.75
CA ALA A 217 9.86 -6.11 -9.18
C ALA A 217 11.32 -5.72 -9.52
N LEU A 218 11.95 -4.88 -8.68
CA LEU A 218 13.35 -4.52 -8.86
C LEU A 218 14.28 -5.74 -8.71
N VAL A 219 14.03 -6.60 -7.71
CA VAL A 219 14.80 -7.84 -7.50
C VAL A 219 14.63 -8.80 -8.68
N GLU A 220 13.42 -8.95 -9.19
CA GLU A 220 13.14 -9.77 -10.37
C GLU A 220 13.89 -9.26 -11.62
N CYS A 221 13.83 -7.95 -11.88
CA CYS A 221 14.57 -7.28 -12.95
C CYS A 221 16.07 -7.60 -12.86
N LEU A 222 16.67 -7.47 -11.66
CA LEU A 222 18.08 -7.75 -11.43
C LEU A 222 18.42 -9.23 -11.62
N SER A 223 17.56 -10.13 -11.17
CA SER A 223 17.77 -11.58 -11.26
C SER A 223 17.83 -12.12 -12.69
N THR A 224 17.22 -11.40 -13.63
CA THR A 224 17.24 -11.74 -15.06
C THR A 224 18.58 -11.39 -15.72
N ARG A 225 19.31 -10.41 -15.17
CA ARG A 225 20.55 -9.87 -15.78
C ARG A 225 21.83 -10.23 -15.02
N LEU A 226 21.73 -10.37 -13.70
CA LEU A 226 22.87 -10.64 -12.83
C LEU A 226 22.96 -12.12 -12.48
N GLY A 227 24.18 -12.62 -12.35
CA GLY A 227 24.44 -13.98 -11.91
C GLY A 227 24.04 -14.22 -10.45
N TYR A 228 24.00 -15.50 -10.07
CA TYR A 228 23.76 -15.88 -8.68
C TYR A 228 24.87 -15.33 -7.76
N GLY A 229 24.48 -14.56 -6.75
CA GLY A 229 25.40 -13.95 -5.77
C GLY A 229 25.98 -12.59 -6.17
N GLU A 230 25.63 -12.05 -7.34
CA GLU A 230 26.02 -10.69 -7.77
C GLU A 230 25.01 -9.62 -7.36
N GLN A 231 23.81 -10.03 -6.94
CA GLN A 231 22.76 -9.13 -6.51
C GLN A 231 23.04 -8.56 -5.10
N PRO A 232 22.70 -7.29 -4.84
CA PRO A 232 22.66 -6.76 -3.48
C PRO A 232 21.72 -7.56 -2.59
N ASP A 233 22.07 -7.68 -1.31
CA ASP A 233 21.19 -8.30 -0.30
C ASP A 233 20.17 -7.27 0.20
N PHE A 234 18.94 -7.35 -0.32
CA PHE A 234 17.85 -6.46 0.06
C PHE A 234 17.09 -6.89 1.33
N SER A 235 17.55 -7.92 2.05
CA SER A 235 16.84 -8.45 3.24
C SER A 235 16.58 -7.40 4.31
N ALA A 236 17.55 -6.52 4.58
CA ALA A 236 17.39 -5.46 5.56
C ALA A 236 16.31 -4.44 5.17
N LEU A 237 16.25 -4.06 3.89
CA LEU A 237 15.19 -3.19 3.37
C LEU A 237 13.84 -3.90 3.46
N ARG A 238 13.76 -5.16 3.02
CA ARG A 238 12.53 -5.96 3.08
C ARG A 238 11.97 -6.05 4.50
N ASN A 239 12.82 -6.32 5.50
CA ASN A 239 12.40 -6.38 6.90
C ASN A 239 11.81 -5.05 7.39
N MET A 240 12.40 -3.91 7.01
CA MET A 240 11.81 -2.59 7.36
C MET A 240 10.43 -2.42 6.74
N LEU A 241 10.28 -2.79 5.46
CA LEU A 241 8.99 -2.69 4.78
C LEU A 241 7.93 -3.59 5.43
N ASP A 242 8.31 -4.81 5.80
CA ASP A 242 7.43 -5.75 6.50
C ASP A 242 7.02 -5.22 7.89
N SER A 243 7.93 -4.60 8.65
CA SER A 243 7.59 -3.97 9.94
C SER A 243 6.62 -2.79 9.76
N VAL A 244 6.78 -1.96 8.73
CA VAL A 244 5.81 -0.88 8.41
C VAL A 244 4.47 -1.48 7.96
N ALA A 245 4.47 -2.52 7.12
CA ALA A 245 3.26 -3.20 6.68
C ALA A 245 2.50 -3.85 7.83
N ALA A 246 3.20 -4.38 8.85
CA ALA A 246 2.61 -5.04 10.00
C ALA A 246 1.76 -4.11 10.91
N VAL A 247 2.06 -2.81 10.91
CA VAL A 247 1.31 -1.78 11.65
C VAL A 247 0.45 -0.91 10.73
N SER A 248 0.54 -1.11 9.41
CA SER A 248 -0.25 -0.36 8.45
C SER A 248 -1.72 -0.75 8.53
N PRO A 249 -2.65 0.20 8.40
CA PRO A 249 -4.08 -0.10 8.33
C PRO A 249 -4.33 -1.06 7.17
N ARG A 250 -5.05 -2.15 7.42
CA ARG A 250 -5.39 -3.07 6.33
C ARG A 250 -6.49 -2.45 5.47
N PRO A 251 -6.37 -2.47 4.13
CA PRO A 251 -7.49 -2.13 3.29
C PRO A 251 -8.61 -3.13 3.59
N VAL A 252 -9.82 -2.64 3.82
CA VAL A 252 -11.01 -3.48 3.93
C VAL A 252 -11.26 -4.09 2.56
N SER A 253 -10.60 -5.20 2.26
CA SER A 253 -10.88 -6.04 1.10
C SER A 253 -12.12 -6.87 1.41
N ILE A 254 -13.17 -6.73 0.61
CA ILE A 254 -14.39 -7.55 0.68
C ILE A 254 -14.07 -9.04 0.39
N ASP A 255 -12.87 -9.34 -0.11
CA ASP A 255 -12.44 -10.68 -0.52
C ASP A 255 -11.75 -11.49 0.59
N ALA A 256 -11.42 -10.88 1.73
CA ALA A 256 -10.72 -11.55 2.82
C ALA A 256 -11.54 -11.42 4.11
N ASP A 257 -12.61 -12.20 4.24
CA ASP A 257 -13.28 -12.52 5.52
C ASP A 257 -14.31 -13.67 5.33
N SER A 258 -13.94 -14.77 4.65
CA SER A 258 -14.74 -16.01 4.78
C SER A 258 -14.43 -16.73 6.11
N ASP A 259 -13.19 -16.62 6.59
CA ASP A 259 -12.76 -17.26 7.84
C ASP A 259 -13.08 -16.42 9.10
N ASP A 260 -12.97 -15.09 9.04
CA ASP A 260 -13.33 -14.22 10.17
C ASP A 260 -14.85 -14.07 10.32
N LEU A 261 -15.62 -14.14 9.23
CA LEU A 261 -17.08 -14.23 9.29
C LEU A 261 -17.54 -15.57 9.88
N ALA A 262 -16.85 -16.68 9.56
CA ALA A 262 -17.12 -17.98 10.16
C ALA A 262 -16.79 -18.00 11.68
N GLY A 263 -15.68 -17.34 12.07
CA GLY A 263 -15.33 -17.13 13.48
C GLY A 263 -16.36 -16.29 14.24
N MET A 264 -16.84 -15.19 13.64
CA MET A 264 -17.90 -14.35 14.22
C MET A 264 -19.26 -15.05 14.29
N LEU A 265 -19.62 -15.86 13.29
CA LEU A 265 -20.87 -16.64 13.27
C LEU A 265 -20.86 -17.79 14.31
N SER A 266 -19.68 -18.37 14.55
CA SER A 266 -19.48 -19.38 15.60
C SER A 266 -19.62 -18.80 17.00
N ASP A 267 -19.09 -17.59 17.25
CA ASP A 267 -19.22 -16.88 18.53
C ASP A 267 -20.65 -16.35 18.78
N LEU A 268 -21.43 -16.16 17.71
CA LEU A 268 -22.87 -15.86 17.75
C LEU A 268 -23.75 -17.11 17.93
N GLY A 269 -23.17 -18.30 18.07
CA GLY A 269 -23.88 -19.53 18.46
C GLY A 269 -24.84 -20.08 17.41
N ILE A 270 -24.62 -19.80 16.13
CA ILE A 270 -25.39 -20.38 15.03
C ILE A 270 -24.74 -21.71 14.63
N ASP A 271 -24.97 -22.75 15.42
CA ASP A 271 -24.63 -24.13 15.06
C ASP A 271 -25.90 -24.82 14.53
N ASP A 272 -25.86 -25.26 13.27
CA ASP A 272 -26.97 -25.89 12.56
C ASP A 272 -27.00 -27.39 12.89
N SER A 273 -27.51 -27.71 14.06
CA SER A 273 -27.93 -29.07 14.40
C SER A 273 -29.33 -29.06 14.99
N ASN A 274 -30.34 -29.11 14.13
CA ASN A 274 -31.73 -29.30 14.55
C ASN A 274 -32.19 -30.74 14.31
N SER A 275 -32.51 -31.45 15.39
CA SER A 275 -33.54 -32.50 15.36
C SER A 275 -34.24 -32.65 16.72
N GLY A 276 -35.24 -31.79 16.96
CA GLY A 276 -36.64 -32.12 17.33
C GLY A 276 -36.98 -32.89 18.61
N SER A 277 -37.80 -32.28 19.49
CA SER A 277 -39.19 -32.71 19.80
C SER A 277 -39.88 -31.82 20.86
N ASP A 278 -41.20 -31.68 20.67
CA ASP A 278 -42.23 -30.94 21.44
C ASP A 278 -42.31 -31.20 22.96
N ASP A 279 -42.67 -30.17 23.75
CA ASP A 279 -43.93 -30.17 24.55
C ASP A 279 -44.29 -28.77 25.11
N ALA A 280 -45.59 -28.54 25.35
CA ALA A 280 -46.23 -27.27 25.74
C ALA A 280 -46.29 -27.03 27.29
N PRO A 281 -47.12 -26.10 27.86
CA PRO A 281 -46.76 -24.68 28.12
C PRO A 281 -46.91 -24.16 29.59
N ALA A 282 -46.32 -22.95 29.82
CA ALA A 282 -46.67 -21.87 30.79
C ALA A 282 -46.19 -21.95 32.28
N PRO A 283 -46.14 -20.84 33.10
CA PRO A 283 -46.37 -19.39 32.84
C PRO A 283 -45.43 -18.36 33.58
N VAL A 284 -45.70 -17.04 33.35
CA VAL A 284 -45.41 -15.79 34.14
C VAL A 284 -43.95 -15.27 34.18
N ARG A 285 -43.63 -14.05 33.70
CA ARG A 285 -44.00 -12.76 34.35
C ARG A 285 -44.12 -11.57 33.40
N ARG A 286 -45.22 -10.83 33.58
CA ARG A 286 -45.45 -9.47 33.07
C ARG A 286 -44.60 -8.45 33.83
N GLY A 287 -43.89 -7.61 33.07
CA GLY A 287 -43.43 -6.28 33.46
C GLY A 287 -43.97 -5.25 32.47
N ARG A 288 -44.93 -4.45 32.93
CA ARG A 288 -45.53 -3.23 32.36
C ARG A 288 -44.45 -2.14 32.24
N GLY A 289 -44.36 -1.23 31.29
CA GLY A 289 -45.15 -0.84 30.12
C GLY A 289 -44.74 0.59 29.73
N GLY A 290 -44.92 0.95 28.44
CA GLY A 290 -45.17 2.33 28.01
C GLY A 290 -43.97 3.17 27.54
N GLY A 291 -44.09 3.70 26.32
CA GLY A 291 -43.53 5.00 25.96
C GLY A 291 -42.64 5.01 24.71
N GLY A 292 -43.25 5.33 23.56
CA GLY A 292 -42.64 5.98 22.38
C GLY A 292 -41.15 5.73 22.14
N GLY A 293 -40.81 4.64 21.46
CA GLY A 293 -39.46 4.40 20.97
C GLY A 293 -39.13 5.34 19.82
N ALA A 294 -38.38 6.40 20.12
CA ALA A 294 -37.50 7.02 19.15
C ALA A 294 -36.56 5.95 18.56
N LEU A 295 -36.21 6.07 17.28
CA LEU A 295 -35.18 5.23 16.63
C LEU A 295 -33.82 5.53 17.25
N GLY A 296 -33.57 5.02 18.45
CA GLY A 296 -32.28 5.12 19.14
C GLY A 296 -31.38 3.91 18.88
N SER A 297 -31.97 2.75 18.64
CA SER A 297 -31.23 1.51 18.36
C SER A 297 -32.07 0.61 17.45
N ILE A 298 -31.42 -0.04 16.48
CA ILE A 298 -32.01 -1.08 15.65
C ILE A 298 -31.63 -2.41 16.29
N GLU A 299 -32.53 -2.96 17.11
CA GLU A 299 -32.29 -4.19 17.89
C GLU A 299 -32.96 -5.43 17.28
N SER A 300 -33.78 -5.23 16.24
CA SER A 300 -34.44 -6.32 15.54
C SER A 300 -34.52 -6.08 14.04
N ARG A 301 -34.66 -7.17 13.28
CA ARG A 301 -34.94 -7.13 11.85
C ARG A 301 -36.21 -6.33 11.52
N ALA A 302 -37.22 -6.40 12.38
CA ALA A 302 -38.43 -5.61 12.24
C ALA A 302 -38.19 -4.10 12.45
N ASP A 303 -37.24 -3.72 13.32
CA ASP A 303 -36.80 -2.32 13.47
C ASP A 303 -36.06 -1.83 12.22
N ALA A 304 -35.20 -2.67 11.63
CA ALA A 304 -34.48 -2.35 10.40
C ALA A 304 -35.45 -2.09 9.23
N MET A 305 -36.45 -2.95 9.06
CA MET A 305 -37.49 -2.77 8.01
C MET A 305 -38.26 -1.45 8.22
N ARG A 306 -38.66 -1.15 9.46
CA ARG A 306 -39.34 0.12 9.81
C ARG A 306 -38.47 1.34 9.55
N ALA A 307 -37.17 1.25 9.83
CA ALA A 307 -36.22 2.33 9.58
C ALA A 307 -36.08 2.59 8.07
N ILE A 308 -35.95 1.54 7.26
CA ILE A 308 -35.87 1.67 5.80
C ILE A 308 -37.18 2.25 5.24
N ASP A 309 -38.35 1.83 5.74
CA ASP A 309 -39.64 2.40 5.34
C ASP A 309 -39.72 3.91 5.62
N LEU A 310 -39.21 4.36 6.77
CA LEU A 310 -39.17 5.78 7.13
C LEU A 310 -38.21 6.57 6.25
N VAL A 311 -37.06 6.00 5.89
CA VAL A 311 -36.09 6.62 4.97
C VAL A 311 -36.68 6.73 3.56
N CYS A 312 -37.32 5.68 3.06
CA CYS A 312 -38.02 5.70 1.77
C CYS A 312 -39.13 6.77 1.75
N ALA A 313 -39.94 6.85 2.80
CA ALA A 313 -41.01 7.85 2.90
C ALA A 313 -40.48 9.30 2.98
N TYR A 314 -39.31 9.50 3.60
CA TYR A 314 -38.62 10.80 3.60
C TYR A 314 -38.10 11.16 2.21
N LEU A 315 -37.45 10.22 1.52
CA LEU A 315 -36.87 10.44 0.19
C LEU A 315 -37.95 10.70 -0.86
N GLU A 316 -39.05 9.95 -0.85
CA GLU A 316 -40.17 10.17 -1.77
C GLU A 316 -40.85 11.54 -1.58
N LYS A 317 -40.81 12.07 -0.35
CA LYS A 317 -41.43 13.36 -0.01
C LYS A 317 -40.52 14.56 -0.29
N ASN A 318 -39.21 14.43 -0.04
CA ASN A 318 -38.26 15.55 -0.15
C ASN A 318 -37.45 15.52 -1.44
N GLU A 319 -37.20 14.34 -2.01
CA GLU A 319 -36.33 14.12 -3.17
C GLU A 319 -36.90 13.05 -4.13
N PRO A 320 -38.03 13.32 -4.80
CA PRO A 320 -38.76 12.31 -5.60
C PRO A 320 -37.98 11.78 -6.82
N THR A 321 -36.90 12.44 -7.25
CA THR A 321 -35.99 11.99 -8.32
C THR A 321 -34.75 11.23 -7.81
N ASN A 322 -34.63 11.01 -6.50
CA ASN A 322 -33.47 10.32 -5.93
C ASN A 322 -33.60 8.79 -6.11
N PRO A 323 -32.68 8.12 -6.83
CA PRO A 323 -32.72 6.68 -7.08
C PRO A 323 -32.54 5.83 -5.81
N ALA A 324 -32.11 6.43 -4.70
CA ALA A 324 -31.90 5.72 -3.43
C ALA A 324 -33.19 5.08 -2.89
N ALA A 325 -34.37 5.70 -3.07
CA ALA A 325 -35.64 5.14 -2.61
C ALA A 325 -35.96 3.81 -3.31
N ASP A 326 -35.72 3.73 -4.63
CA ASP A 326 -35.94 2.51 -5.41
C ASP A 326 -34.94 1.41 -5.05
N LEU A 327 -33.68 1.77 -4.78
CA LEU A 327 -32.65 0.82 -4.34
C LEU A 327 -32.94 0.26 -2.94
N LEU A 328 -33.40 1.10 -2.01
CA LEU A 328 -33.79 0.67 -0.67
C LEU A 328 -35.02 -0.23 -0.68
N ARG A 329 -36.01 0.04 -1.54
CA ARG A 329 -37.16 -0.85 -1.74
C ARG A 329 -36.75 -2.19 -2.38
N ARG A 330 -35.73 -2.20 -3.24
CA ARG A 330 -35.13 -3.46 -3.74
C ARG A 330 -34.46 -4.21 -2.61
N ALA A 331 -33.63 -3.55 -1.79
CA ALA A 331 -32.98 -4.16 -0.64
C ALA A 331 -33.98 -4.78 0.37
N GLN A 332 -35.12 -4.12 0.63
CA GLN A 332 -36.19 -4.69 1.47
C GLN A 332 -36.72 -6.03 0.96
N ARG A 333 -36.87 -6.20 -0.37
CA ARG A 333 -37.38 -7.45 -0.97
C ARG A 333 -36.36 -8.59 -0.90
N LEU A 334 -35.08 -8.27 -0.77
CA LEU A 334 -33.98 -9.22 -0.72
C LEU A 334 -33.73 -9.75 0.69
N ILE A 335 -34.03 -8.96 1.71
CA ILE A 335 -33.87 -9.33 3.13
C ILE A 335 -34.65 -10.62 3.47
N ASP A 336 -35.78 -10.87 2.81
CA ASP A 336 -36.66 -12.03 3.05
C ASP A 336 -36.33 -13.29 2.22
N ARG A 337 -35.28 -13.28 1.38
CA ARG A 337 -34.99 -14.41 0.47
C ARG A 337 -33.72 -15.17 0.86
N ASN A 338 -33.77 -16.50 0.73
CA ASN A 338 -32.60 -17.37 0.85
C ASN A 338 -31.59 -17.05 -0.27
N PHE A 339 -30.29 -17.04 0.02
CA PHE A 339 -29.18 -16.70 -0.89
C PHE A 339 -29.29 -17.38 -2.27
N LEU A 340 -29.77 -18.63 -2.33
CA LEU A 340 -29.97 -19.35 -3.59
C LEU A 340 -31.13 -18.80 -4.44
N GLN A 341 -32.15 -18.19 -3.83
CA GLN A 341 -33.21 -17.47 -4.54
C GLN A 341 -32.70 -16.14 -5.11
N LEU A 342 -31.76 -15.48 -4.43
CA LEU A 342 -31.08 -14.28 -4.92
C LEU A 342 -30.23 -14.55 -6.16
N VAL A 343 -29.42 -15.61 -6.16
CA VAL A 343 -28.60 -15.99 -7.33
C VAL A 343 -29.47 -16.28 -8.55
N ARG A 344 -30.65 -16.91 -8.36
CA ARG A 344 -31.62 -17.21 -9.42
C ARG A 344 -32.25 -15.95 -10.05
N GLU A 345 -32.35 -14.85 -9.31
CA GLU A 345 -33.00 -13.61 -9.73
C GLU A 345 -32.03 -12.64 -10.43
N PHE A 346 -30.74 -12.65 -10.04
CA PHE A 346 -29.74 -11.73 -10.58
C PHE A 346 -28.81 -12.33 -11.66
N ALA A 347 -28.59 -13.66 -11.65
CA ALA A 347 -27.70 -14.33 -12.58
C ALA A 347 -28.16 -15.78 -12.84
N PRO A 348 -29.25 -16.00 -13.60
CA PRO A 348 -29.81 -17.33 -13.82
C PRO A 348 -28.83 -18.31 -14.49
N GLU A 349 -27.81 -17.82 -15.20
CA GLU A 349 -26.79 -18.63 -15.85
C GLU A 349 -25.70 -19.15 -14.88
N ALA A 350 -25.52 -18.50 -13.73
CA ALA A 350 -24.51 -18.86 -12.72
C ALA A 350 -25.01 -19.90 -11.68
N VAL A 351 -26.32 -20.19 -11.67
CA VAL A 351 -26.94 -21.10 -10.69
C VAL A 351 -26.33 -22.51 -10.73
N GLY A 352 -25.99 -23.00 -11.92
CA GLY A 352 -25.43 -24.34 -12.12
C GLY A 352 -23.95 -24.49 -11.72
N GLU A 353 -23.20 -23.40 -11.63
CA GLU A 353 -21.83 -23.38 -11.10
C GLU A 353 -21.83 -23.25 -9.58
N VAL A 354 -22.70 -22.39 -9.04
CA VAL A 354 -22.87 -22.20 -7.59
C VAL A 354 -23.38 -23.47 -6.90
N ALA A 355 -24.34 -24.19 -7.50
CA ALA A 355 -24.82 -25.47 -6.98
C ALA A 355 -23.72 -26.56 -6.97
N ARG A 356 -22.85 -26.56 -7.99
CA ARG A 356 -21.69 -27.47 -8.07
C ARG A 356 -20.60 -27.15 -7.06
N MET A 357 -20.34 -25.87 -6.78
CA MET A 357 -19.41 -25.44 -5.74
C MET A 357 -19.90 -25.76 -4.33
N LEU A 358 -21.21 -25.70 -4.08
CA LEU A 358 -21.82 -25.97 -2.78
C LEU A 358 -22.19 -27.45 -2.56
N GLY A 359 -21.96 -28.32 -3.55
CA GLY A 359 -22.14 -29.77 -3.42
C GLY A 359 -23.60 -30.24 -3.30
N VAL A 360 -24.57 -29.47 -3.80
CA VAL A 360 -26.01 -29.81 -3.71
C VAL A 360 -26.55 -30.17 -5.10
N ASP A 361 -27.33 -31.24 -5.18
CA ASP A 361 -27.87 -31.76 -6.44
C ASP A 361 -28.97 -30.84 -6.99
N PRO A 362 -28.84 -30.28 -8.22
CA PRO A 362 -29.74 -29.25 -8.73
C PRO A 362 -31.21 -29.69 -8.86
N GLU A 363 -31.50 -31.00 -8.86
CA GLU A 363 -32.87 -31.54 -8.94
C GLU A 363 -33.54 -31.81 -7.58
N THR A 364 -32.82 -31.66 -6.47
CA THR A 364 -33.42 -31.74 -5.12
C THR A 364 -34.03 -30.42 -4.63
N LEU A 365 -33.96 -29.38 -5.46
CA LEU A 365 -34.40 -28.02 -5.18
C LEU A 365 -35.81 -27.75 -5.76
N GLN A 366 -36.86 -28.11 -5.02
CA GLN A 366 -38.20 -27.54 -5.22
C GLN A 366 -38.40 -26.29 -4.36
#